data_AF-A0A4Q3D7F7-F1
#
_entry.id   AF-A0A4Q3D7F7-F1
#
_cell.length_a   1.000
_cell.length_b   1.000
_cell.length_c   1.000
_cell.angle_alpha   90.00
_cell.angle_beta   90.00
_cell.angle_gamma   90.00
#
_symmetry.space_group_name_H-M   'P 1'
#
loop_
_entity.id
_entity.type
_entity.pdbx_description
1 polymer ?
#
loop_
_entity_poly.entity_id
_entity_poly.type
_entity_poly.pdbx_seq_one_letter_code
_entity_poly.pdbx_strand_id
1 'polypeptide(L)'
;MTKTAEDFIANAEAKAFDAKHRSIINHNIGKYDAAVSRGISRLVNLENAKRKAHVIKWKTMENLDKLLPEFEANFQRRGGKVLWANDVEEAQKEILNIIQKSGAKTVVKSKSMVTEEIHLNE
;
A
#
# COMPACT_ATOMS: atom_id res chain seq x y z
N MET A 1 -20.44 -7.59 28.19
CA MET A 1 -19.74 -7.89 26.92
C MET A 1 -18.27 -8.17 27.29
N THR A 2 -17.38 -8.51 26.36
CA THR A 2 -15.94 -8.52 26.71
C THR A 2 -15.48 -7.09 26.96
N LYS A 3 -14.55 -6.87 27.90
CA LYS A 3 -14.01 -5.54 28.21
C LYS A 3 -13.56 -4.77 26.95
N THR A 4 -12.93 -5.48 26.01
CA THR A 4 -12.51 -4.93 24.71
C THR A 4 -13.67 -4.38 23.88
N ALA A 5 -14.83 -5.04 23.87
CA ALA A 5 -16.00 -4.56 23.14
C ALA A 5 -16.60 -3.30 23.77
N GLU A 6 -16.62 -3.25 25.11
CA GLU A 6 -17.09 -2.08 25.86
C GLU A 6 -16.16 -0.87 25.65
N ASP A 7 -14.84 -1.09 25.74
CA ASP A 7 -13.83 -0.08 25.44
C ASP A 7 -13.92 0.40 23.98
N PHE A 8 -14.17 -0.50 23.03
CA PHE A 8 -14.36 -0.13 21.63
C PHE A 8 -15.57 0.79 21.44
N ILE A 9 -16.72 0.44 22.00
CA ILE A 9 -17.95 1.24 21.88
C ILE A 9 -17.72 2.63 22.48
N ALA A 10 -17.18 2.72 23.69
CA ALA A 10 -16.92 4.00 24.35
C ALA A 10 -15.98 4.90 23.54
N ASN A 11 -14.88 4.32 23.02
CA ASN A 11 -13.92 5.06 22.18
C ASN A 11 -14.51 5.46 20.83
N ALA A 12 -15.28 4.57 20.21
CA ALA A 12 -15.93 4.82 18.92
C ALA A 12 -16.95 5.95 19.05
N GLU A 13 -17.78 5.96 20.09
CA GLU A 13 -18.73 7.05 20.36
C GLU A 13 -18.00 8.38 20.54
N ALA A 14 -16.99 8.43 21.42
CA ALA A 14 -16.22 9.64 21.64
C ALA A 14 -15.56 10.14 20.35
N LYS A 15 -14.98 9.23 19.55
CA LYS A 15 -14.23 9.62 18.34
C LYS A 15 -15.13 9.95 17.15
N ALA A 16 -16.27 9.27 17.01
CA ALA A 16 -17.19 9.47 15.90
C ALA A 16 -17.79 10.87 15.88
N PHE A 17 -17.92 11.54 17.04
CA PHE A 17 -18.44 12.90 17.15
C PHE A 17 -17.36 13.97 17.34
N ASP A 18 -16.07 13.61 17.35
CA ASP A 18 -14.96 14.56 17.43
C ASP A 18 -14.94 15.49 16.21
N ALA A 19 -15.24 16.78 16.43
CA ALA A 19 -15.39 17.77 15.37
C ALA A 19 -14.10 17.95 14.56
N LYS A 20 -12.93 17.90 15.21
CA LYS A 20 -11.64 18.02 14.53
C LYS A 20 -11.41 16.81 13.62
N HIS A 21 -11.67 15.61 14.12
CA HIS A 21 -11.55 14.39 13.34
C HIS A 21 -12.49 14.37 12.13
N ARG A 22 -13.76 14.75 12.30
CA ARG A 22 -14.72 14.89 11.20
C ARG A 22 -14.26 15.88 10.14
N SER A 23 -13.76 17.04 10.55
CA SER A 23 -13.24 18.06 9.63
C SER A 23 -12.09 17.52 8.79
N ILE A 24 -11.15 16.79 9.40
CA ILE A 24 -10.02 16.15 8.71
C ILE A 24 -10.51 15.08 7.71
N ILE A 25 -11.45 14.22 8.11
CA ILE A 25 -12.03 13.20 7.22
C ILE A 25 -12.71 13.88 6.02
N ASN A 26 -13.62 14.82 6.28
CA ASN A 26 -14.37 15.50 5.23
C ASN A 26 -13.43 16.24 4.25
N HIS A 27 -12.38 16.88 4.76
CA HIS A 27 -11.38 17.53 3.91
C HIS A 27 -10.71 16.52 2.97
N ASN A 28 -10.20 15.40 3.51
CA ASN A 28 -9.47 14.41 2.72
C ASN A 28 -10.38 13.65 1.75
N ILE A 29 -11.60 13.29 2.17
CA ILE A 29 -12.61 12.70 1.29
C ILE A 29 -12.96 13.65 0.15
N GLY A 30 -13.17 14.95 0.44
CA GLY A 30 -13.42 15.94 -0.60
C GLY A 30 -12.26 16.07 -1.60
N LYS A 31 -11.00 15.98 -1.14
CA LYS A 31 -9.83 15.93 -2.04
C LYS A 31 -9.83 14.68 -2.92
N TYR A 32 -10.16 13.53 -2.34
CA TYR A 32 -10.28 12.26 -3.05
C TYR A 32 -11.40 12.33 -4.11
N ASP A 33 -12.60 12.76 -3.75
CA ASP A 33 -13.74 12.88 -4.66
C ASP A 33 -13.43 13.80 -5.84
N ALA A 34 -12.77 14.93 -5.58
CA ALA A 34 -12.32 15.82 -6.62
C ALA A 34 -11.29 15.14 -7.55
N ALA A 35 -10.38 14.33 -7.02
CA ALA A 35 -9.42 13.56 -7.81
C ALA A 35 -10.10 12.45 -8.63
N VAL A 36 -11.06 11.72 -8.06
CA VAL A 36 -11.85 10.70 -8.74
C VAL A 36 -12.65 11.31 -9.88
N SER A 37 -13.35 12.41 -9.63
CA SER A 37 -14.11 13.13 -10.66
C SER A 37 -13.22 13.56 -11.83
N ARG A 38 -12.05 14.17 -11.54
CA ARG A 38 -11.04 14.52 -12.56
C ARG A 38 -10.45 13.31 -13.28
N GLY A 39 -10.34 12.16 -12.61
CA GLY A 39 -9.82 10.93 -13.21
C GLY A 39 -10.83 10.29 -14.15
N ILE A 40 -12.08 10.17 -13.71
CA ILE A 40 -13.19 9.61 -14.50
C ILE A 40 -13.48 10.46 -15.73
N SER A 41 -13.41 11.79 -15.63
CA SER A 41 -13.67 12.68 -16.77
C SER A 41 -12.66 12.52 -17.93
N ARG A 42 -11.48 11.92 -17.68
CA ARG A 42 -10.50 11.58 -18.71
C ARG A 42 -10.79 10.27 -19.44
N LEU A 43 -11.75 9.47 -18.94
CA LEU A 43 -12.10 8.18 -19.49
C LEU A 43 -13.36 8.30 -20.34
N VAL A 44 -13.26 7.90 -21.61
CA VAL A 44 -14.40 7.86 -22.53
C VAL A 44 -15.44 6.81 -22.10
N ASN A 45 -14.99 5.66 -21.59
CA ASN A 45 -15.86 4.58 -21.12
C ASN A 45 -15.24 3.87 -19.91
N LEU A 46 -15.72 4.23 -18.71
CA LEU A 46 -15.24 3.70 -17.44
C LEU A 46 -15.45 2.17 -17.32
N GLU A 47 -16.62 1.67 -17.72
CA GLU A 47 -16.95 0.25 -17.57
C GLU A 47 -16.06 -0.64 -18.45
N ASN A 48 -15.78 -0.21 -19.69
CA ASN A 48 -14.84 -0.90 -20.55
C ASN A 48 -13.40 -0.83 -19.99
N ALA A 49 -12.99 0.32 -19.44
CA ALA A 49 -11.68 0.46 -18.79
C ALA A 49 -11.52 -0.50 -17.60
N LYS A 50 -12.55 -0.63 -16.75
CA LYS A 50 -12.57 -1.60 -15.64
C LYS A 50 -12.42 -3.04 -16.13
N ARG A 51 -13.17 -3.43 -17.17
CA ARG A 51 -13.07 -4.79 -17.75
C ARG A 51 -11.67 -5.07 -18.30
N LYS A 52 -11.09 -4.12 -19.03
CA LYS A 52 -9.71 -4.24 -19.54
C LYS A 52 -8.70 -4.37 -18.41
N ALA A 53 -8.79 -3.51 -17.39
CA ALA A 53 -7.92 -3.57 -16.22
C ALA A 53 -8.03 -4.92 -15.48
N HIS A 54 -9.25 -5.45 -15.33
CA HIS A 54 -9.48 -6.78 -14.76
C HIS A 54 -8.76 -7.86 -15.57
N VAL A 55 -8.91 -7.88 -16.90
CA VAL A 55 -8.25 -8.88 -17.76
C VAL A 55 -6.73 -8.76 -17.69
N ILE A 56 -6.19 -7.54 -17.64
CA ILE A 56 -4.74 -7.32 -17.47
C ILE A 56 -4.28 -7.89 -16.14
N LYS A 57 -4.95 -7.51 -15.03
CA LYS A 57 -4.62 -8.00 -13.69
C LYS A 57 -4.65 -9.53 -13.64
N TRP A 58 -5.71 -10.13 -14.18
CA TRP A 58 -5.84 -11.59 -14.26
C TRP A 58 -4.66 -12.21 -15.00
N LYS A 59 -4.37 -11.77 -16.22
CA LYS A 59 -3.24 -12.27 -17.02
C LYS A 59 -1.90 -12.09 -16.31
N THR A 60 -1.69 -10.97 -15.62
CA THR A 60 -0.47 -10.72 -14.85
C THR A 60 -0.32 -11.72 -13.70
N MET A 61 -1.38 -11.98 -12.94
CA MET A 61 -1.34 -12.95 -11.84
C MET A 61 -1.06 -14.37 -12.34
N GLU A 62 -1.68 -14.77 -13.46
CA GLU A 62 -1.47 -16.11 -14.06
C GLU A 62 -0.07 -16.33 -14.64
N ASN A 63 0.70 -15.26 -14.89
CA ASN A 63 2.04 -15.34 -15.48
C ASN A 63 3.10 -14.70 -14.58
N LEU A 64 2.83 -14.66 -13.27
CA LEU A 64 3.66 -13.93 -12.32
C LEU A 64 5.08 -14.50 -12.25
N ASP A 65 5.22 -15.82 -12.41
CA ASP A 65 6.49 -16.56 -12.50
C ASP A 65 7.42 -16.03 -13.61
N LYS A 66 6.87 -15.59 -14.74
CA LYS A 66 7.63 -15.04 -15.88
C LYS A 66 7.81 -13.53 -15.78
N LEU A 67 6.75 -12.84 -15.37
CA LEU A 67 6.72 -11.37 -15.35
C LEU A 67 7.61 -10.79 -14.25
N LEU A 68 7.79 -11.50 -13.13
CA LEU A 68 8.65 -11.07 -12.04
C LEU A 68 10.15 -11.03 -12.43
N PRO A 69 10.75 -12.10 -13.00
CA PRO A 69 12.10 -12.04 -13.56
C PRO A 69 12.26 -11.01 -14.69
N GLU A 70 11.25 -10.87 -15.54
CA GLU A 70 11.27 -9.85 -16.60
C GLU A 70 11.31 -8.43 -16.02
N PHE A 71 10.48 -8.16 -15.01
CA PHE A 71 10.49 -6.90 -14.28
C PHE A 71 11.86 -6.64 -13.65
N GLU A 72 12.43 -7.63 -12.95
CA GLU A 72 13.74 -7.52 -12.35
C GLU A 72 14.81 -7.15 -13.38
N ALA A 73 14.90 -7.89 -14.49
CA ALA A 73 15.87 -7.62 -15.55
C ALA A 73 15.72 -6.20 -16.12
N ASN A 74 14.47 -5.76 -16.32
CA ASN A 74 14.17 -4.42 -16.83
C ASN A 74 14.51 -3.31 -15.82
N PHE A 75 14.27 -3.55 -14.52
CA PHE A 75 14.58 -2.61 -13.45
C PHE A 75 16.10 -2.50 -13.21
N GLN A 76 16.79 -3.63 -13.22
CA GLN A 76 18.25 -3.70 -13.10
C GLN A 76 18.95 -2.97 -14.25
N ARG A 77 18.45 -3.09 -15.48
CA ARG A 77 18.98 -2.35 -16.64
C ARG A 77 18.90 -0.82 -16.46
N ARG A 78 17.97 -0.34 -15.63
CA ARG A 78 17.79 1.08 -15.29
C ARG A 78 18.57 1.50 -14.04
N GLY A 79 19.46 0.64 -13.52
CA GLY A 79 20.28 0.90 -12.34
C GLY A 79 19.59 0.56 -11.01
N GLY A 80 18.39 -0.04 -11.06
CA GLY A 80 17.72 -0.54 -9.86
C GLY A 80 18.32 -1.85 -9.35
N LYS A 81 17.99 -2.24 -8.12
CA LYS A 81 18.29 -3.56 -7.58
C LYS A 81 17.02 -4.18 -7.01
N VAL A 82 16.70 -5.40 -7.43
CA VAL A 82 15.66 -6.22 -6.81
C VAL A 82 16.34 -7.19 -5.85
N LEU A 83 15.77 -7.34 -4.66
CA LEU A 83 16.19 -8.31 -3.67
C LEU A 83 15.02 -9.27 -3.46
N TRP A 84 15.29 -10.55 -3.65
CA TRP A 84 14.33 -11.62 -3.39
C TRP A 84 14.49 -12.12 -1.95
N ALA A 85 13.37 -12.27 -1.26
CA ALA A 85 13.30 -12.85 0.06
C ALA A 85 12.16 -13.88 0.05
N ASN A 86 12.43 -15.08 0.55
CA ASN A 86 11.48 -16.19 0.58
C ASN A 86 10.55 -16.12 1.80
N ASP A 87 11.02 -15.49 2.87
CA ASP A 87 10.32 -15.38 4.15
C ASP A 87 10.51 -14.00 4.80
N VAL A 88 9.90 -13.85 5.97
CA VAL A 88 9.89 -12.62 6.76
C VAL A 88 11.31 -12.26 7.21
N GLU A 89 12.06 -13.26 7.67
CA GLU A 89 13.40 -13.12 8.22
C GLU A 89 14.40 -12.64 7.17
N GLU A 90 14.38 -13.21 5.96
CA GLU A 90 15.19 -12.77 4.84
C GLU A 90 14.86 -11.33 4.43
N ALA A 91 13.57 -10.97 4.37
CA ALA A 91 13.13 -9.64 4.00
C ALA A 91 13.60 -8.59 5.03
N GLN A 92 13.39 -8.86 6.33
CA GLN A 92 13.84 -7.99 7.42
C GLN A 92 15.36 -7.83 7.42
N LYS A 93 16.10 -8.93 7.22
CA LYS A 93 17.57 -8.91 7.14
C LYS A 93 18.07 -8.03 6.00
N GLU A 94 17.50 -8.15 4.81
CA GLU A 94 17.92 -7.33 3.67
C GLU A 94 17.58 -5.83 3.87
N ILE A 95 16.42 -5.52 4.46
CA ILE A 95 16.06 -4.14 4.83
C ILE A 95 17.08 -3.58 5.82
N LEU A 96 17.41 -4.32 6.89
CA LEU A 96 18.39 -3.92 7.89
C LEU A 96 19.77 -3.70 7.26
N ASN A 97 20.20 -4.59 6.37
CA ASN A 97 21.46 -4.47 5.64
C ASN A 97 21.52 -3.17 4.82
N ILE A 98 20.43 -2.77 4.16
CA ILE A 98 20.36 -1.52 3.40
C ILE A 98 20.49 -0.30 4.33
N ILE A 99 19.77 -0.31 5.45
CA ILE A 99 19.79 0.77 6.44
C ILE A 99 21.21 0.93 7.02
N GLN A 100 21.85 -0.19 7.39
CA GLN A 100 23.22 -0.18 7.92
C GLN A 100 24.23 0.29 6.88
N LYS A 101 24.17 -0.21 5.64
CA LYS A 101 25.08 0.21 4.55
C LYS A 101 24.96 1.69 4.21
N SER A 102 23.74 2.25 4.30
CA SER A 102 23.51 3.66 4.06
C SER A 102 23.83 4.56 5.27
N GLY A 103 24.09 3.97 6.45
CA GLY A 103 24.24 4.72 7.69
C GLY A 103 22.98 5.51 8.06
N ALA A 104 21.82 5.06 7.60
CA ALA A 104 20.56 5.79 7.79
C ALA A 104 20.12 5.73 9.25
N LYS A 105 19.83 6.92 9.81
CA LYS A 105 19.27 7.07 11.17
C LYS A 105 17.75 7.19 11.19
N THR A 106 17.17 7.54 10.05
CA THR A 106 15.74 7.76 9.87
C THR A 106 15.32 7.18 8.53
N VAL A 107 14.21 6.44 8.53
CA VAL A 107 13.64 5.83 7.31
C VAL A 107 12.22 6.34 7.14
N VAL A 108 11.91 6.81 5.94
CA VAL A 108 10.52 7.06 5.52
C VAL A 108 10.07 5.86 4.72
N LYS A 109 9.05 5.16 5.22
CA LYS A 109 8.43 4.03 4.51
C LYS A 109 7.04 4.40 4.01
N SER A 110 6.67 3.85 2.85
CA SER A 110 5.29 3.92 2.38
C SER A 110 4.40 3.04 3.27
N LYS A 111 3.14 3.46 3.46
CA LYS A 111 2.15 2.60 4.13
C LYS A 111 1.86 1.40 3.23
N SER A 112 2.21 0.21 3.71
CA SER A 112 2.01 -1.05 3.00
C SER A 112 1.50 -2.11 3.97
N MET A 113 0.51 -2.89 3.54
CA MET A 113 0.06 -4.05 4.32
C MET A 113 1.19 -5.07 4.46
N VAL A 114 2.02 -5.22 3.44
CA VAL A 114 3.20 -6.10 3.44
C VAL A 114 4.15 -5.76 4.59
N THR A 115 4.33 -4.48 4.94
CA THR A 115 5.22 -4.13 6.06
C THR A 115 4.64 -4.51 7.42
N GLU A 116 3.31 -4.60 7.53
CA GLU A 116 2.66 -5.11 8.75
C GLU A 116 2.74 -6.64 8.81
N GLU A 117 2.55 -7.32 7.67
CA GLU A 117 2.62 -8.79 7.56
C GLU A 117 4.02 -9.34 7.88
N ILE A 118 5.07 -8.58 7.57
CA ILE A 118 6.46 -8.93 7.91
C ILE A 118 6.91 -8.32 9.26
N HIS A 119 5.99 -7.77 10.06
CA HIS A 119 6.30 -7.19 11.38
C HIS A 119 7.41 -6.12 11.38
N LEU A 120 7.51 -5.32 10.32
CA LEU A 120 8.62 -4.37 10.16
C LEU A 120 8.62 -3.21 11.18
N ASN A 121 7.49 -3.00 11.86
CA ASN A 121 7.34 -1.93 12.87
C ASN A 121 7.65 -2.38 14.30
N GLU A 122 7.85 -3.68 14.51
CA GLU A 122 8.16 -4.27 15.82
C GLU A 122 9.66 -4.27 16.06
#